data_AF-A0AAU2HGJ1-F1
#
_entry.id   AF-A0AAU2HGJ1-F1
#
_cell.length_a   1.000
_cell.length_b   1.000
_cell.length_c   1.000
_cell.angle_alpha   90.00
_cell.angle_beta   90.00
_cell.angle_gamma   90.00
#
_symmetry.space_group_name_H-M   'P 1'
#
loop_
_entity.id
_entity.type
_entity.pdbx_description
1 polymer ?
#
loop_
_entity_poly.entity_id
_entity_poly.type
_entity_poly.pdbx_seq_one_letter_code
_entity_poly.pdbx_strand_id
1 'polypeptide(L)'
;MHHHMHDHGAGSGLWETLLPPAAVILLAAAYLLLAGRARHRNPVQGWGRRRTASFLTGCALLAGALLPPLAPFAHGDFRGHMAQHMLIGMYAPLALVLGTPVTLLLRTLPAARARALMGVLRSRPARVLAHPVTALVLSTGILALLYFTPLYNATMNQPVLHWLMHAHFLLSGCLFAWVITGPDPAPTRPGVPTRLVVLGIAVVAHATISQLIYGGFLINVHAPIDQVQGGAEIMYYGGDIAELLLAAALVTTWRPARHQRQGADRPVPSGVVRTVAG
;
A
#
# COMPACT_ATOMS: atom_id res chain seq x y z
N MET A 1 50.85 -4.61 -20.23
CA MET A 1 49.57 -3.88 -20.24
C MET A 1 48.50 -4.89 -19.86
N HIS A 2 48.07 -4.90 -18.60
CA HIS A 2 47.21 -5.94 -18.03
C HIS A 2 45.76 -5.76 -18.47
N HIS A 3 45.17 -6.78 -19.10
CA HIS A 3 43.73 -6.88 -19.31
C HIS A 3 43.07 -7.30 -17.98
N HIS A 4 42.38 -6.36 -17.33
CA HIS A 4 41.38 -6.67 -16.31
C HIS A 4 40.11 -7.16 -17.01
N MET A 5 39.94 -8.48 -17.11
CA MET A 5 38.63 -9.09 -17.31
C MET A 5 37.84 -8.93 -16.00
N HIS A 6 36.92 -7.97 -15.96
CA HIS A 6 35.92 -7.89 -14.91
C HIS A 6 34.90 -9.01 -15.14
N ASP A 7 35.08 -10.10 -14.40
CA ASP A 7 34.12 -11.18 -14.24
C ASP A 7 32.96 -10.67 -13.35
N HIS A 8 32.00 -9.98 -13.96
CA HIS A 8 30.81 -9.41 -13.29
C HIS A 8 29.49 -9.89 -13.92
N GLY A 9 29.49 -11.03 -14.63
CA GLY A 9 28.38 -11.40 -15.52
C GLY A 9 27.42 -12.51 -15.06
N ALA A 10 27.88 -13.49 -14.27
CA ALA A 10 27.05 -14.68 -14.00
C ALA A 10 26.33 -14.64 -12.64
N GLY A 11 26.94 -14.03 -11.62
CA GLY A 11 26.35 -13.93 -10.28
C GLY A 11 25.29 -12.84 -10.17
N SER A 12 25.45 -11.73 -10.90
CA SER A 12 24.59 -10.54 -10.86
C SER A 12 23.16 -10.80 -11.30
N GLY A 13 22.99 -11.37 -12.49
CA GLY A 13 21.68 -11.63 -13.06
C GLY A 13 20.86 -12.68 -12.28
N LEU A 14 21.51 -13.65 -11.62
CA LEU A 14 20.80 -14.68 -10.86
C LEU A 14 20.19 -14.14 -9.58
N TRP A 15 20.89 -13.29 -8.83
CA TRP A 15 20.27 -12.68 -7.64
C TRP A 15 19.21 -11.65 -8.01
N GLU A 16 19.39 -10.90 -9.10
CA GLU A 16 18.38 -9.93 -9.58
C GLU A 16 17.08 -10.61 -10.00
N THR A 17 17.16 -11.82 -10.56
CA THR A 17 16.00 -12.59 -11.02
C THR A 17 15.34 -13.42 -9.91
N LEU A 18 16.12 -13.94 -8.96
CA LEU A 18 15.61 -14.84 -7.91
C LEU A 18 15.19 -14.11 -6.63
N LEU A 19 15.80 -12.98 -6.30
CA LEU A 19 15.52 -12.23 -5.06
C LEU A 19 14.08 -11.72 -4.99
N PRO A 20 13.48 -11.17 -6.06
CA PRO A 20 12.10 -10.68 -6.02
C PRO A 20 11.05 -11.77 -5.77
N PRO A 21 11.02 -12.89 -6.52
CA PRO A 21 10.07 -13.96 -6.23
C PRO A 21 10.35 -14.64 -4.90
N ALA A 22 11.61 -14.80 -4.49
CA ALA A 22 11.93 -15.32 -3.17
C ALA A 22 11.36 -14.44 -2.05
N ALA A 23 11.51 -13.11 -2.15
CA ALA A 23 10.95 -12.17 -1.20
C ALA A 23 9.41 -12.25 -1.12
N VAL A 24 8.74 -12.37 -2.28
CA VAL A 24 7.27 -12.51 -2.33
C VAL A 24 6.82 -13.85 -1.72
N ILE A 25 7.51 -14.96 -2.03
CA ILE A 25 7.22 -16.28 -1.47
C ILE A 25 7.42 -16.27 0.06
N LEU A 26 8.51 -15.68 0.54
CA LEU A 26 8.78 -15.53 1.96
C LEU A 26 7.71 -14.70 2.66
N LEU A 27 7.28 -13.60 2.05
CA LEU A 27 6.20 -12.74 2.56
C LEU A 27 4.87 -13.51 2.65
N ALA A 28 4.50 -14.24 1.60
CA ALA A 28 3.29 -15.06 1.56
C ALA A 28 3.33 -16.21 2.58
N ALA A 29 4.46 -16.93 2.65
CA ALA A 29 4.66 -18.02 3.60
C ALA A 29 4.61 -17.51 5.05
N ALA A 30 5.29 -16.41 5.36
CA ALA A 30 5.25 -15.79 6.68
C ALA A 30 3.82 -15.41 7.08
N TYR A 31 3.06 -14.79 6.17
CA TYR A 31 1.67 -14.43 6.42
C TYR A 31 0.79 -15.67 6.66
N LEU A 32 0.93 -16.73 5.85
CA LEU A 32 0.17 -17.97 6.02
C LEU A 32 0.49 -18.67 7.34
N LEU A 33 1.76 -18.72 7.74
CA LEU A 33 2.18 -19.25 9.03
C LEU A 33 1.57 -18.47 10.19
N LEU A 34 1.55 -17.13 10.11
CA LEU A 34 0.92 -16.29 11.12
C LEU A 34 -0.61 -16.47 11.13
N ALA A 35 -1.25 -16.57 9.97
CA ALA A 35 -2.69 -16.81 9.84
C ALA A 35 -3.08 -18.18 10.43
N GLY A 36 -2.27 -19.21 10.20
CA GLY A 36 -2.42 -20.53 10.82
C GLY A 36 -2.32 -20.44 12.34
N ARG A 37 -1.27 -19.80 12.86
CA ARG A 37 -1.09 -19.59 14.31
C ARG A 37 -2.24 -18.81 14.94
N ALA A 38 -2.73 -17.76 14.28
CA ALA A 38 -3.87 -16.97 14.74
C ALA A 38 -5.16 -17.81 14.81
N ARG A 39 -5.39 -18.67 13.81
CA ARG A 39 -6.53 -19.59 13.77
C ARG A 39 -6.47 -20.63 14.89
N HIS A 40 -5.29 -21.19 15.17
CA HIS A 40 -5.11 -22.16 16.25
C HIS A 40 -5.27 -21.55 17.65
N ARG A 41 -4.78 -20.32 17.88
CA ARG A 41 -4.87 -19.67 19.20
C ARG A 41 -6.27 -19.22 19.59
N ASN A 42 -7.11 -18.88 18.62
CA ASN A 42 -8.50 -18.50 18.90
C ASN A 42 -9.45 -19.08 17.84
N PRO A 43 -9.80 -20.37 17.96
CA PRO A 43 -10.65 -21.07 16.99
C PRO A 43 -12.03 -20.44 16.83
N VAL A 44 -12.54 -19.80 17.90
CA VAL A 44 -13.88 -19.21 17.97
C VAL A 44 -13.99 -17.94 17.12
N GLN A 45 -12.99 -17.05 17.14
CA GLN A 45 -12.96 -15.88 16.26
C GLN A 45 -12.33 -16.18 14.88
N GLY A 46 -11.40 -17.14 14.82
CA GLY A 46 -10.67 -17.53 13.61
C GLY A 46 -9.93 -16.36 12.92
N TRP A 47 -9.28 -16.68 11.79
CA TRP A 47 -8.79 -15.66 10.85
C TRP A 47 -9.61 -15.73 9.56
N GLY A 48 -10.18 -14.59 9.16
CA GLY A 48 -11.12 -14.52 8.04
C GLY A 48 -10.46 -14.91 6.71
N ARG A 49 -11.03 -15.90 6.01
CA ARG A 49 -10.50 -16.39 4.72
C ARG A 49 -10.35 -15.27 3.68
N ARG A 50 -11.25 -14.28 3.69
CA ARG A 50 -11.19 -13.10 2.80
C ARG A 50 -9.93 -12.25 3.01
N ARG A 51 -9.43 -12.12 4.25
CA ARG A 51 -8.19 -11.38 4.55
C ARG A 51 -6.98 -12.11 3.99
N THR A 52 -6.93 -13.43 4.18
CA THR A 52 -5.87 -14.27 3.60
C THR A 52 -5.91 -14.24 2.08
N ALA A 53 -7.09 -14.40 1.46
CA ALA A 53 -7.23 -14.32 0.01
C ALA A 53 -6.73 -12.96 -0.52
N SER A 54 -7.15 -11.85 0.10
CA SER A 54 -6.70 -10.51 -0.28
C SER A 54 -5.18 -10.36 -0.21
N PHE A 55 -4.56 -10.82 0.88
CA PHE A 55 -3.10 -10.73 1.03
C PHE A 55 -2.37 -11.57 -0.03
N LEU A 56 -2.83 -12.80 -0.27
CA LEU A 56 -2.26 -13.66 -1.30
C LEU A 56 -2.46 -13.10 -2.71
N THR A 57 -3.60 -12.46 -2.99
CA THR A 57 -3.82 -11.71 -4.24
C THR A 57 -2.79 -10.59 -4.38
N GLY A 58 -2.51 -9.84 -3.31
CA GLY A 58 -1.47 -8.81 -3.32
C GLY A 58 -0.07 -9.39 -3.59
N CYS A 59 0.28 -10.52 -2.98
CA CYS A 59 1.52 -11.24 -3.28
C CYS A 59 1.55 -11.73 -4.74
N ALA A 60 0.45 -12.26 -5.27
CA ALA A 60 0.37 -12.73 -6.65
C ALA A 60 0.53 -11.58 -7.66
N LEU A 61 -0.07 -10.41 -7.40
CA LEU A 61 0.10 -9.21 -8.21
C LEU A 61 1.55 -8.72 -8.17
N LEU A 62 2.18 -8.72 -6.99
CA LEU A 62 3.57 -8.33 -6.83
C LEU A 62 4.53 -9.32 -7.52
N ALA A 63 4.25 -10.62 -7.42
CA ALA A 63 4.97 -11.65 -8.16
C ALA A 63 4.81 -11.44 -9.66
N GLY A 64 3.59 -11.23 -10.15
CA GLY A 64 3.33 -10.98 -11.57
C GLY A 64 4.09 -9.76 -12.10
N ALA A 65 4.13 -8.67 -11.33
CA ALA A 65 4.82 -7.45 -11.72
C ALA A 65 6.36 -7.56 -11.66
N LEU A 66 6.91 -8.41 -10.78
CA LEU A 66 8.35 -8.57 -10.59
C LEU A 66 8.93 -9.76 -11.34
N LEU A 67 8.11 -10.73 -11.77
CA LEU A 67 8.57 -11.93 -12.44
C LEU A 67 8.84 -11.68 -13.94
N PRO A 68 9.80 -12.41 -14.53
CA PRO A 68 10.29 -12.17 -15.89
C PRO A 68 9.31 -12.28 -17.06
N PRO A 69 8.11 -12.90 -17.02
CA PRO A 69 7.25 -12.95 -18.21
C PRO A 69 6.84 -11.55 -18.74
N LEU A 70 6.89 -10.51 -17.90
CA LEU A 70 6.65 -9.11 -18.27
C LEU A 70 7.94 -8.28 -18.42
N ALA A 71 9.09 -8.80 -17.98
CA ALA A 71 10.35 -8.04 -17.97
C ALA A 71 10.88 -7.67 -19.37
N PRO A 72 10.77 -8.51 -20.42
CA PRO A 72 11.12 -8.12 -21.79
C PRO A 72 10.23 -7.00 -22.33
N PHE A 73 8.94 -7.02 -21.97
CA PHE A 73 7.98 -5.98 -22.37
C PHE A 73 8.17 -4.68 -21.57
N ALA A 74 8.57 -4.75 -20.30
CA ALA A 74 8.79 -3.57 -19.47
C ALA A 74 10.12 -2.84 -19.75
N HIS A 75 11.15 -3.54 -20.23
CA HIS A 75 12.44 -2.93 -20.60
C HIS A 75 12.49 -2.48 -22.07
N GLY A 76 11.63 -3.05 -22.93
CA GLY A 76 11.55 -2.70 -24.35
C GLY A 76 10.39 -1.76 -24.73
N ASP A 77 9.38 -1.61 -23.86
CA ASP A 77 8.20 -0.79 -24.10
C ASP A 77 7.78 -0.04 -22.82
N PHE A 78 7.68 1.28 -22.93
CA PHE A 78 7.22 2.16 -21.83
C PHE A 78 5.84 1.75 -21.29
N ARG A 79 4.99 1.15 -22.13
CA ARG A 79 3.67 0.64 -21.73
C ARG A 79 3.77 -0.49 -20.69
N GLY A 80 4.71 -1.42 -20.88
CA GLY A 80 4.95 -2.51 -19.94
C GLY A 80 5.47 -1.99 -18.59
N HIS A 81 6.37 -1.01 -18.64
CA HIS A 81 6.88 -0.33 -17.46
C HIS A 81 5.76 0.37 -16.66
N MET A 82 4.85 1.07 -17.35
CA MET A 82 3.68 1.70 -16.73
C MET A 82 2.77 0.67 -16.06
N ALA A 83 2.45 -0.43 -16.74
CA ALA A 83 1.65 -1.50 -16.16
C ALA A 83 2.31 -2.10 -14.90
N GLN A 84 3.62 -2.30 -14.92
CA GLN A 84 4.39 -2.78 -13.77
C GLN A 84 4.29 -1.81 -12.59
N HIS A 85 4.48 -0.50 -12.82
CA HIS A 85 4.33 0.51 -11.78
C HIS A 85 2.91 0.59 -11.20
N MET A 86 1.88 0.45 -12.02
CA MET A 86 0.50 0.40 -11.55
C MET A 86 0.26 -0.80 -10.63
N LEU A 87 0.71 -1.99 -11.03
CA LEU A 87 0.57 -3.20 -10.22
C LEU A 87 1.26 -3.07 -8.86
N ILE A 88 2.49 -2.54 -8.84
CA ILE A 88 3.30 -2.41 -7.62
C ILE A 88 2.82 -1.25 -6.74
N GLY A 89 2.41 -0.13 -7.35
CA GLY A 89 2.10 1.12 -6.64
C GLY A 89 0.65 1.25 -6.18
N MET A 90 -0.30 0.56 -6.81
CA MET A 90 -1.73 0.74 -6.53
C MET A 90 -2.46 -0.58 -6.22
N TYR A 91 -2.34 -1.58 -7.09
CA TYR A 91 -3.12 -2.82 -6.97
C TYR A 91 -2.61 -3.77 -5.87
N ALA A 92 -1.32 -4.11 -5.89
CA ALA A 92 -0.73 -4.98 -4.88
C ALA A 92 -0.84 -4.37 -3.46
N PRO A 93 -0.53 -3.07 -3.24
CA PRO A 93 -0.67 -2.45 -1.93
C PRO A 93 -2.09 -2.49 -1.38
N LEU A 94 -3.09 -2.20 -2.21
CA LEU A 94 -4.50 -2.27 -1.81
C LEU A 94 -4.85 -3.67 -1.29
N ALA A 95 -4.50 -4.70 -2.06
CA ALA A 95 -4.78 -6.09 -1.70
C ALA A 95 -4.01 -6.53 -0.43
N LEU A 96 -2.74 -6.13 -0.30
CA LEU A 96 -1.90 -6.43 0.87
C LEU A 96 -2.45 -5.79 2.15
N VAL A 97 -2.84 -4.51 2.09
CA VAL A 97 -3.36 -3.75 3.24
C VAL A 97 -4.71 -4.30 3.71
N LEU A 98 -5.60 -4.68 2.79
CA LEU A 98 -6.87 -5.32 3.11
C LEU A 98 -6.68 -6.69 3.81
N GLY A 99 -5.51 -7.31 3.66
CA GLY A 99 -5.09 -8.48 4.41
C GLY A 99 -4.88 -8.24 5.91
N THR A 100 -4.87 -7.00 6.39
CA THR A 100 -4.64 -6.62 7.81
C THR A 100 -3.38 -7.23 8.45
N PRO A 101 -2.21 -7.14 7.79
CA PRO A 101 -0.99 -7.79 8.26
C PRO A 101 -0.56 -7.30 9.65
N VAL A 102 -0.80 -6.03 10.00
CA VAL A 102 -0.42 -5.50 11.31
C VAL A 102 -1.30 -6.10 12.41
N THR A 103 -2.62 -6.20 12.18
CA THR A 103 -3.53 -6.87 13.11
C THR A 103 -3.15 -8.34 13.28
N LEU A 104 -2.78 -9.03 12.20
CA LEU A 104 -2.34 -10.42 12.26
C LEU A 104 -1.11 -10.58 13.16
N LEU A 105 -0.14 -9.68 12.98
CA LEU A 105 1.08 -9.66 13.77
C LEU A 105 0.79 -9.38 15.24
N LEU A 106 -0.07 -8.41 15.54
CA LEU A 106 -0.49 -8.08 16.92
C LEU A 106 -1.21 -9.24 17.61
N ARG A 107 -1.99 -10.05 16.88
CA ARG A 107 -2.70 -11.22 17.44
C ARG A 107 -1.80 -12.44 17.65
N THR A 108 -0.67 -12.51 16.97
CA THR A 108 0.24 -13.67 17.01
C THR A 108 1.44 -13.43 17.93
N LEU A 109 1.87 -12.18 18.09
CA LEU A 109 2.99 -11.81 18.96
C LEU A 109 2.66 -12.00 20.46
N PRO A 110 3.66 -12.31 21.30
CA PRO A 110 3.54 -12.21 22.75
C PRO A 110 3.19 -10.78 23.18
N ALA A 111 2.46 -10.63 24.29
CA ALA A 111 1.94 -9.34 24.76
C ALA A 111 3.01 -8.24 24.90
N ALA A 112 4.24 -8.59 25.33
CA ALA A 112 5.35 -7.63 25.42
C ALA A 112 5.75 -7.06 24.04
N ARG A 113 5.88 -7.92 23.03
CA ARG A 113 6.24 -7.51 21.66
C ARG A 113 5.09 -6.78 20.97
N ALA A 114 3.85 -7.20 21.21
CA ALA A 114 2.67 -6.50 20.72
C ALA A 114 2.56 -5.07 21.29
N ARG A 115 2.87 -4.88 22.59
CA ARG A 115 2.96 -3.55 23.22
C ARG A 115 4.08 -2.70 22.63
N ALA A 116 5.26 -3.27 22.38
CA ALA A 116 6.36 -2.57 21.74
C ALA A 116 6.00 -2.11 20.32
N LEU A 117 5.39 -2.99 19.51
CA LEU A 117 4.90 -2.66 18.17
C LEU A 117 3.86 -1.54 18.20
N MET A 118 2.92 -1.58 19.15
CA MET A 118 1.98 -0.48 19.38
C MET A 118 2.66 0.81 19.85
N GLY A 119 3.79 0.73 20.56
CA GLY A 119 4.62 1.87 20.91
C GLY A 119 5.23 2.52 19.67
N VAL A 120 5.82 1.72 18.78
CA VAL A 120 6.37 2.17 17.50
C VAL A 120 5.29 2.81 16.63
N LEU A 121 4.13 2.16 16.49
CA LEU A 121 3.00 2.70 15.74
C LEU A 121 2.52 4.05 16.31
N ARG A 122 2.59 4.25 17.63
CA ARG A 122 2.16 5.52 18.27
C ARG A 122 3.24 6.60 18.31
N SER A 123 4.43 6.33 17.79
CA SER A 123 5.54 7.28 17.74
C SER A 123 5.22 8.51 16.89
N ARG A 124 5.95 9.61 17.11
CA ARG A 124 5.84 10.84 16.31
C ARG A 124 6.04 10.60 14.80
N PRO A 125 7.09 9.91 14.33
CA PRO A 125 7.27 9.67 12.90
C PRO A 125 6.13 8.84 12.31
N ALA A 126 5.65 7.80 13.01
CA ALA A 126 4.51 7.01 12.56
C ALA A 126 3.22 7.85 12.44
N ARG A 127 3.03 8.84 13.32
CA ARG A 127 1.90 9.78 13.24
C ARG A 127 2.00 10.72 12.04
N VAL A 128 3.20 11.20 11.72
CA VAL A 128 3.43 12.05 10.54
C VAL A 128 3.21 11.26 9.26
N LEU A 129 3.69 10.01 9.18
CA LEU A 129 3.47 9.13 8.04
C LEU A 129 2.00 8.72 7.89
N ALA A 130 1.29 8.48 9.01
CA ALA A 130 -0.13 8.17 9.01
C ALA A 130 -1.03 9.37 8.66
N HIS A 131 -0.47 10.57 8.51
CA HIS A 131 -1.22 11.74 8.10
C HIS A 131 -1.57 11.64 6.61
N PRO A 132 -2.84 11.88 6.21
CA PRO A 132 -3.30 11.64 4.85
C PRO A 132 -2.60 12.51 3.80
N VAL A 133 -2.23 13.74 4.16
CA VAL A 133 -1.45 14.63 3.27
C VAL A 133 -0.05 14.07 3.03
N THR A 134 0.61 13.52 4.06
CA THR A 134 1.94 12.92 3.90
C THR A 134 1.86 11.70 3.00
N ALA A 135 0.86 10.83 3.21
CA ALA A 135 0.65 9.66 2.38
C ALA A 135 0.35 10.04 0.92
N LEU A 136 -0.48 11.06 0.72
CA LEU A 136 -0.76 11.63 -0.61
C LEU A 136 0.53 12.12 -1.28
N VAL A 137 1.30 13.00 -0.61
CA VAL A 137 2.53 13.58 -1.15
C VAL A 137 3.57 12.50 -1.45
N LEU A 138 3.72 11.47 -0.61
CA LEU A 138 4.65 10.38 -0.88
C LEU A 138 4.21 9.51 -2.07
N SER A 139 2.90 9.38 -2.29
CA SER A 139 2.32 8.60 -3.38
C SER A 139 2.33 9.35 -4.71
N THR A 140 1.89 10.61 -4.75
CA THR A 140 1.81 11.41 -5.98
C THR A 140 3.10 12.18 -6.27
N GLY A 141 3.87 12.54 -5.24
CA GLY A 141 5.11 13.29 -5.38
C GLY A 141 6.16 12.52 -6.16
N ILE A 142 6.39 11.24 -5.83
CA ILE A 142 7.34 10.41 -6.60
C ILE A 142 6.91 10.26 -8.05
N LEU A 143 5.60 10.16 -8.32
CA LEU A 143 5.06 10.06 -9.67
C LEU A 143 5.40 11.31 -10.48
N ALA A 144 5.18 12.49 -9.89
CA ALA A 144 5.55 13.76 -10.50
C ALA A 144 7.07 13.87 -10.69
N LEU A 145 7.87 13.54 -9.68
CA LEU A 145 9.33 13.59 -9.79
C LEU A 145 9.84 12.64 -10.87
N LEU A 146 9.27 11.43 -10.98
CA LEU A 146 9.75 10.43 -11.92
C LEU A 146 9.62 10.91 -13.37
N TYR A 147 8.49 11.51 -13.73
CA TYR A 147 8.19 11.87 -15.12
C TYR A 147 8.58 13.29 -15.50
N PHE A 148 8.61 14.24 -14.56
CA PHE A 148 9.01 15.63 -14.83
C PHE A 148 10.50 15.90 -14.61
N THR A 149 11.26 14.92 -14.13
CA THR A 149 12.72 15.04 -13.94
C THR A 149 13.47 13.91 -14.66
N PRO A 150 14.81 13.99 -14.80
CA PRO A 150 15.61 12.93 -15.43
C PRO A 150 15.61 11.60 -14.67
N LEU A 151 14.92 11.51 -13.53
CA LEU A 151 14.90 10.36 -12.65
C LEU A 151 14.43 9.09 -13.37
N TYR A 152 13.46 9.18 -14.28
CA TYR A 152 13.03 8.03 -15.09
C TYR A 152 14.21 7.43 -15.87
N ASN A 153 14.91 8.25 -16.65
CA ASN A 153 16.06 7.79 -17.43
C ASN A 153 17.18 7.25 -16.53
N ALA A 154 17.38 7.85 -15.35
CA ALA A 154 18.36 7.36 -14.37
C ALA A 154 17.98 5.98 -13.82
N THR A 155 16.69 5.72 -13.55
CA THR A 155 16.21 4.41 -13.07
C THR A 155 16.32 3.33 -14.13
N MET A 156 16.15 3.66 -15.41
CA MET A 156 16.34 2.70 -16.51
C MET A 156 17.81 2.32 -16.71
N ASN A 157 18.74 3.25 -16.43
CA ASN A 157 20.16 3.02 -16.60
C ASN A 157 20.84 2.38 -15.37
N GLN A 158 20.21 2.43 -14.19
CA GLN A 158 20.79 1.93 -12.94
C GLN A 158 19.84 0.97 -12.22
N PRO A 159 20.15 -0.35 -12.16
CA PRO A 159 19.30 -1.35 -11.51
C PRO A 159 18.96 -1.03 -10.05
N VAL A 160 19.92 -0.46 -9.30
CA VAL A 160 19.71 -0.09 -7.89
C VAL A 160 18.65 1.00 -7.75
N LEU A 161 18.65 2.01 -8.62
CA LEU A 161 17.64 3.06 -8.61
C LEU A 161 16.26 2.50 -9.00
N HIS A 162 16.22 1.56 -9.94
CA HIS A 162 14.98 0.87 -10.31
C HIS A 162 14.37 0.10 -9.12
N TRP A 163 15.20 -0.63 -8.37
CA TRP A 163 14.76 -1.33 -7.16
C TRP A 163 14.27 -0.38 -6.06
N LEU A 164 14.98 0.72 -5.83
CA LEU A 164 14.57 1.74 -4.87
C LEU A 164 13.24 2.39 -5.25
N MET A 165 13.03 2.63 -6.55
CA MET A 165 11.77 3.15 -7.08
C MET A 165 10.61 2.17 -6.83
N HIS A 166 10.78 0.87 -7.14
CA HIS A 166 9.77 -0.15 -6.84
C HIS A 166 9.45 -0.25 -5.35
N ALA A 167 10.49 -0.24 -4.50
CA ALA A 167 10.32 -0.25 -3.06
C ALA A 167 9.53 0.98 -2.59
N HIS A 168 9.87 2.16 -3.10
CA HIS A 168 9.15 3.39 -2.77
C HIS A 168 7.68 3.31 -3.21
N PHE A 169 7.38 2.92 -4.45
CA PHE A 169 6.00 2.77 -4.94
C PHE A 169 5.18 1.80 -4.09
N LEU A 170 5.75 0.64 -3.76
CA LEU A 170 5.08 -0.34 -2.91
C LEU A 170 4.82 0.21 -1.50
N LEU A 171 5.81 0.89 -0.90
CA LEU A 171 5.70 1.43 0.45
C LEU A 171 4.74 2.63 0.52
N SER A 172 4.83 3.57 -0.42
CA SER A 172 3.94 4.72 -0.50
C SER A 172 2.51 4.28 -0.81
N GLY A 173 2.33 3.34 -1.73
CA GLY A 173 1.03 2.74 -2.04
C GLY A 173 0.44 2.02 -0.83
N CYS A 174 1.25 1.26 -0.07
CA CYS A 174 0.79 0.59 1.15
C CYS A 174 0.38 1.61 2.21
N LEU A 175 1.16 2.68 2.37
CA LEU A 175 0.89 3.75 3.31
C LEU A 175 -0.42 4.48 2.94
N PHE A 176 -0.57 4.86 1.67
CA PHE A 176 -1.77 5.52 1.17
C PHE A 176 -3.00 4.65 1.33
N ALA A 177 -2.95 3.39 0.87
CA ALA A 177 -4.05 2.44 1.06
C ALA A 177 -4.36 2.22 2.56
N TRP A 178 -3.37 2.15 3.44
CA TRP A 178 -3.58 1.98 4.88
C TRP A 178 -4.26 3.21 5.53
N VAL A 179 -3.89 4.42 5.12
CA VAL A 179 -4.52 5.65 5.61
C VAL A 179 -5.93 5.81 5.04
N ILE A 180 -6.15 5.46 3.77
CA ILE A 180 -7.42 5.66 3.07
C ILE A 180 -8.41 4.52 3.29
N THR A 181 -8.03 3.26 3.45
CA THR A 181 -8.96 2.11 3.64
C THR A 181 -8.57 1.16 4.76
N GLY A 182 -7.31 1.17 5.19
CA GLY A 182 -6.73 0.16 6.06
C GLY A 182 -7.64 -0.25 7.24
N PRO A 183 -7.91 -1.53 7.46
CA PRO A 183 -8.65 -1.96 8.65
C PRO A 183 -7.74 -2.00 9.89
N ASP A 184 -6.42 -1.94 9.68
CA ASP A 184 -5.42 -2.00 10.75
C ASP A 184 -5.43 -0.74 11.64
N PRO A 185 -5.02 -0.85 12.92
CA PRO A 185 -5.00 0.27 13.86
C PRO A 185 -4.06 1.39 13.37
N ALA A 186 -4.56 2.62 13.36
CA ALA A 186 -3.78 3.81 13.04
C ALA A 186 -3.84 4.82 14.21
N PRO A 187 -2.75 5.56 14.50
CA PRO A 187 -2.66 6.42 15.70
C PRO A 187 -3.68 7.56 15.72
N THR A 188 -3.96 8.13 14.55
CA THR A 188 -4.83 9.29 14.36
C THR A 188 -5.57 9.14 13.03
N ARG A 189 -6.49 8.17 12.94
CA ARG A 189 -7.25 7.96 11.70
C ARG A 189 -8.18 9.17 11.46
N PRO A 190 -8.03 9.89 10.34
CA PRO A 190 -8.93 11.00 10.00
C PRO A 190 -10.36 10.51 9.79
N GLY A 191 -11.33 11.42 9.92
CA GLY A 191 -12.71 11.16 9.56
C GLY A 191 -12.84 10.71 8.10
N VAL A 192 -13.91 9.96 7.81
CA VAL A 192 -14.21 9.48 6.44
C VAL A 192 -14.32 10.62 5.42
N PRO A 193 -14.92 11.78 5.73
CA PRO A 193 -14.94 12.91 4.80
C PRO A 193 -13.54 13.37 4.38
N THR A 194 -12.62 13.51 5.34
CA THR A 194 -11.22 13.90 5.04
C THR A 194 -10.53 12.88 4.14
N ARG A 195 -10.77 11.58 4.38
CA ARG A 195 -10.19 10.51 3.55
C ARG A 195 -10.76 10.53 2.13
N LEU A 196 -12.06 10.80 1.97
CA LEU A 196 -12.69 10.96 0.66
C LEU A 196 -12.16 12.19 -0.10
N VAL A 197 -11.99 13.33 0.59
CA VAL A 197 -11.39 14.53 -0.01
C VAL A 197 -9.97 14.25 -0.49
N VAL A 198 -9.14 13.61 0.35
CA VAL A 198 -7.76 13.28 0.01
C VAL A 198 -7.69 12.27 -1.14
N LEU A 199 -8.60 11.28 -1.16
CA LEU A 199 -8.73 10.36 -2.27
C LEU A 199 -9.11 11.09 -3.57
N GLY A 200 -10.07 12.01 -3.53
CA GLY A 200 -10.45 12.83 -4.68
C GLY A 200 -9.30 13.70 -5.20
N ILE A 201 -8.49 14.29 -4.30
CA ILE A 201 -7.29 15.02 -4.68
C ILE A 201 -6.26 14.09 -5.35
N ALA A 202 -6.09 12.86 -4.84
CA ALA A 202 -5.21 11.87 -5.44
C ALA A 202 -5.64 11.52 -6.87
N VAL A 203 -6.94 11.26 -7.07
CA VAL A 203 -7.54 10.96 -8.38
C VAL A 203 -7.27 12.08 -9.37
N VAL A 204 -7.58 13.33 -8.98
CA VAL A 204 -7.35 14.50 -9.84
C VAL A 204 -5.86 14.65 -10.17
N ALA A 205 -4.98 14.48 -9.18
CA ALA A 205 -3.53 14.57 -9.41
C ALA A 205 -3.03 13.47 -10.35
N HIS A 206 -3.47 12.23 -10.16
CA HIS A 206 -3.08 11.09 -10.99
C HIS A 206 -3.57 11.23 -12.44
N ALA A 207 -4.84 11.61 -12.62
CA ALA A 207 -5.42 11.90 -13.92
C ALA A 207 -4.70 13.06 -14.63
N THR A 208 -4.41 14.14 -13.91
CA THR A 208 -3.69 15.31 -14.47
C THR A 208 -2.28 14.93 -14.92
N ILE A 209 -1.53 14.18 -14.10
CA ILE A 209 -0.18 13.72 -14.48
C ILE A 209 -0.27 12.81 -15.71
N SER A 210 -1.26 11.91 -15.77
CA SER A 210 -1.48 11.07 -16.95
C SER A 210 -1.74 11.89 -18.22
N GLN A 211 -2.58 12.91 -18.14
CA GLN A 211 -2.85 13.80 -19.27
C GLN A 211 -1.63 14.62 -19.70
N LEU A 212 -0.81 15.08 -18.76
CA LEU A 212 0.44 15.78 -19.06
C LEU A 212 1.44 14.87 -19.79
N ILE A 213 1.55 13.60 -19.37
CA ILE A 213 2.39 12.62 -20.07
C ILE A 213 1.84 12.34 -21.46
N TYR A 214 0.53 12.13 -21.61
CA TYR A 214 -0.11 11.91 -22.91
C TYR A 214 0.14 13.06 -23.88
N GLY A 215 0.06 14.31 -23.39
CA GLY A 215 0.32 15.52 -24.17
C GLY A 215 1.80 15.84 -24.37
N GLY A 216 2.73 15.09 -23.77
CA GLY A 216 4.16 15.35 -23.85
C GLY A 216 4.60 16.64 -23.14
N PHE A 217 3.77 17.18 -22.24
CA PHE A 217 4.03 18.45 -21.58
C PHE A 217 4.94 18.25 -20.36
N LEU A 218 6.08 18.95 -20.33
CA LEU A 218 7.05 18.95 -19.23
C LEU A 218 7.72 17.60 -18.93
N ILE A 219 7.49 16.57 -19.73
CA ILE A 219 8.06 15.24 -19.49
C ILE A 219 9.54 15.16 -19.86
N ASN A 220 10.29 14.39 -19.08
CA ASN A 220 11.69 14.05 -19.36
C ASN A 220 11.84 12.54 -19.65
N VAL A 221 11.00 12.02 -20.54
CA VAL A 221 10.99 10.60 -20.93
C VAL A 221 11.45 10.49 -22.37
N HIS A 222 12.57 9.79 -22.61
CA HIS A 222 13.09 9.54 -23.95
C HIS A 222 12.55 8.22 -24.49
N ALA A 223 11.30 8.22 -24.95
CA ALA A 223 10.64 7.07 -25.57
C ALA A 223 9.81 7.49 -26.80
N PRO A 224 9.52 6.56 -27.73
CA PRO A 224 8.62 6.84 -28.86
C PRO A 224 7.26 7.36 -28.41
N ILE A 225 6.70 8.33 -29.15
CA ILE A 225 5.46 9.04 -28.77
C ILE A 225 4.29 8.07 -28.59
N ASP A 226 4.18 7.05 -29.43
CA ASP A 226 3.15 6.02 -29.36
C ASP A 226 3.24 5.20 -28.06
N GLN A 227 4.45 4.94 -27.57
CA GLN A 227 4.66 4.24 -26.31
C GLN A 227 4.32 5.15 -25.13
N VAL A 228 4.74 6.43 -25.17
CA VAL A 228 4.43 7.42 -24.12
C VAL A 228 2.92 7.62 -23.98
N GLN A 229 2.21 7.80 -25.10
CA GLN A 229 0.76 7.94 -25.12
C GLN A 229 0.06 6.69 -24.59
N GLY A 230 0.45 5.50 -25.05
CA GLY A 230 -0.13 4.25 -24.55
C GLY A 230 0.16 4.00 -23.07
N GLY A 231 1.35 4.38 -22.59
CA GLY A 231 1.69 4.31 -21.17
C GLY A 231 0.85 5.28 -20.33
N ALA A 232 0.61 6.48 -20.84
CA ALA A 232 -0.27 7.46 -20.20
C ALA A 232 -1.73 7.00 -20.17
N GLU A 233 -2.23 6.34 -21.22
CA GLU A 233 -3.57 5.74 -21.24
C GLU A 233 -3.69 4.61 -20.22
N ILE A 234 -2.69 3.72 -20.13
CA ILE A 234 -2.63 2.66 -19.11
C ILE A 234 -2.65 3.27 -17.71
N MET A 235 -1.87 4.33 -17.49
CA MET A 235 -1.86 5.02 -16.20
C MET A 235 -3.21 5.67 -15.92
N TYR A 236 -3.83 6.36 -16.88
CA TYR A 236 -5.12 7.02 -16.71
C TYR A 236 -6.22 6.01 -16.34
N TYR A 237 -6.50 5.04 -17.23
CA TYR A 237 -7.58 4.08 -17.02
C TYR A 237 -7.27 3.06 -15.92
N GLY A 238 -6.01 2.61 -15.84
CA GLY A 238 -5.56 1.70 -14.79
C GLY A 238 -5.57 2.35 -13.42
N GLY A 239 -5.26 3.64 -13.33
CA GLY A 239 -5.36 4.44 -12.11
C GLY A 239 -6.80 4.58 -11.64
N ASP A 240 -7.71 4.98 -12.54
CA ASP A 240 -9.14 5.13 -12.25
C ASP A 240 -9.72 3.84 -11.64
N ILE A 241 -9.42 2.68 -12.24
CA ILE A 241 -9.88 1.39 -11.72
C ILE A 241 -9.35 1.14 -10.30
N ALA A 242 -8.05 1.35 -10.06
CA ALA A 242 -7.45 1.13 -8.75
C ALA A 242 -8.01 2.08 -7.68
N GLU A 243 -8.25 3.34 -8.03
CA GLU A 243 -8.84 4.35 -7.14
C GLU A 243 -10.30 4.08 -6.83
N LEU A 244 -11.07 3.60 -7.81
CA LEU A 244 -12.44 3.11 -7.61
C LEU A 244 -12.47 1.89 -6.68
N LEU A 245 -11.53 0.95 -6.85
CA LEU A 245 -11.40 -0.19 -5.92
C LEU A 245 -11.05 0.28 -4.51
N LEU A 246 -10.16 1.27 -4.37
CA LEU A 246 -9.81 1.88 -3.09
C LEU A 246 -11.01 2.60 -2.47
N ALA A 247 -11.78 3.35 -3.25
CA ALA A 247 -13.02 3.98 -2.81
C ALA A 247 -14.06 2.94 -2.34
N ALA A 248 -14.27 1.88 -3.12
CA ALA A 248 -15.17 0.78 -2.77
C ALA A 248 -14.71 0.08 -1.47
N ALA A 249 -13.41 -0.14 -1.31
CA ALA A 249 -12.84 -0.67 -0.08
C ALA A 249 -13.06 0.27 1.12
N LEU A 250 -12.95 1.59 0.95
CA LEU A 250 -13.26 2.58 1.99
C LEU A 250 -14.73 2.47 2.43
N VAL A 251 -15.65 2.43 1.47
CA VAL A 251 -17.09 2.37 1.75
C VAL A 251 -17.49 1.06 2.41
N THR A 252 -16.98 -0.08 1.93
CA THR A 252 -17.33 -1.40 2.48
C THR A 252 -16.71 -1.67 3.86
N THR A 253 -15.58 -1.05 4.18
CA THR A 253 -14.94 -1.14 5.50
C THR A 253 -15.48 -0.10 6.48
N TRP A 254 -16.19 0.91 5.99
CA TRP A 254 -16.80 1.94 6.83
C TRP A 254 -17.87 1.35 7.73
N ARG A 255 -17.76 1.64 9.02
CA ARG A 255 -18.81 1.38 10.01
C ARG A 255 -19.19 2.72 10.61
N PRO A 256 -20.44 3.20 10.42
CA PRO A 256 -20.92 4.37 11.12
C PRO A 256 -20.71 4.16 12.61
N ALA A 257 -20.07 5.11 13.29
CA ALA A 257 -20.05 5.11 14.74
C ALA A 257 -21.51 5.13 15.19
N ARG A 258 -21.99 4.05 15.81
CA ARG A 258 -23.26 4.11 16.54
C ARG A 258 -23.01 5.16 17.61
N HIS A 259 -23.57 6.35 17.45
CA HIS A 259 -23.74 7.27 18.56
C HIS A 259 -24.45 6.43 19.63
N GLN A 260 -23.72 5.99 20.64
CA GLN A 260 -24.31 5.64 21.92
C GLN A 260 -25.07 6.90 22.30
N ARG A 261 -26.39 6.88 22.11
CA ARG A 261 -27.29 7.80 22.78
C ARG A 261 -26.87 7.72 24.24
N GLN A 262 -26.15 8.74 24.69
CA GLN A 262 -25.81 8.90 26.08
C GLN A 262 -27.13 8.76 26.83
N GLY A 263 -27.17 7.84 27.79
CA GLY A 263 -28.26 7.72 28.74
C GLY A 263 -28.29 8.98 29.60
N ALA A 264 -28.82 10.07 29.06
CA ALA A 264 -29.27 11.23 29.79
C ALA A 264 -30.80 11.09 29.90
N ASP A 265 -31.22 10.31 30.89
CA ASP A 265 -32.53 10.34 31.58
C ASP A 265 -32.83 8.99 32.24
N ARG A 266 -31.98 8.60 33.18
CA ARG A 266 -32.47 7.78 34.30
C ARG A 266 -32.52 8.68 35.52
N PRO A 267 -33.70 9.16 35.96
CA PRO A 267 -33.80 9.82 37.24
C PRO A 267 -33.33 8.85 38.32
N VAL A 268 -32.41 9.32 39.15
CA VAL A 268 -31.94 8.61 40.34
C VAL A 268 -33.16 8.41 41.25
N PRO A 269 -33.53 7.18 41.63
CA PRO A 269 -34.58 6.98 42.62
C PRO A 269 -34.05 7.50 43.96
N SER A 270 -34.63 8.60 44.44
CA SER A 270 -34.40 9.12 45.79
C SER A 270 -34.71 8.02 46.80
N GLY A 271 -33.65 7.55 47.47
CA GLY A 271 -33.72 6.50 48.46
C GLY A 271 -34.65 6.85 49.62
N VAL A 272 -35.48 5.88 49.94
CA VAL A 272 -36.29 5.74 51.16
C VAL A 272 -35.40 5.97 52.39
N VAL A 273 -35.60 7.08 53.10
CA VAL A 273 -35.14 7.21 54.49
C VAL A 273 -36.20 6.52 55.36
N ARG A 274 -35.91 5.27 55.70
CA ARG A 274 -36.57 4.55 56.80
C ARG A 274 -35.96 5.07 58.10
N THR A 275 -36.67 5.94 58.81
CA THR A 275 -36.40 6.19 60.23
C THR A 275 -37.22 5.19 61.04
N VAL A 276 -36.54 4.21 61.62
CA VAL A 276 -37.06 3.35 62.68
C VAL A 276 -36.12 3.51 63.87
N ALA A 277 -36.70 3.82 65.02
CA ALA A 277 -36.26 3.59 66.41
C ALA A 277 -36.19 4.87 67.26
N GLY A 278 -36.92 4.83 68.39
CA GLY A 278 -36.79 5.74 69.52
C GLY A 278 -38.11 6.33 69.96
#